data_AF-A0A7K6ASE5-F1
#
_entry.id   AF-A0A7K6ASE5-F1
#
_cell.length_a   1.000
_cell.length_b   1.000
_cell.length_c   1.000
_cell.angle_alpha   90.00
_cell.angle_beta   90.00
_cell.angle_gamma   90.00
#
_symmetry.space_group_name_H-M   'P 1'
#
loop_
_entity.id
_entity.type
_entity.pdbx_description
1 polymer ?
#
loop_
_entity_poly.entity_id
_entity_poly.type
_entity_poly.pdbx_seq_one_letter_code
_entity_poly.pdbx_strand_id
1 'polypeptide(L)'
;VSVLGKVAVSQIVDYLRITTSREWDDSGLEELCCMLDPDQKDVSLDLETFQAIMKEWIEDCKRKGEDSASEEPTASVQHLEFKGHKNTPEAKEMPVQMNITSGSLEAFGGDVSKGDIETCDYVADLQYRHQKLLEENKKLKLTLEATDETNNKLLADNEDLHQQIKSIHHSMLKAKLLEEELEEAKTNLNLLEEKRESILCQNKQLEKENQSLVIKIASLQEENTRNSTDTDELQKKIVELSKSTAELQMQAHIYESTMVNKEASLVQKEQAIEELKLTVAECSSVIETLRAEKKTLLETMQHMQQELILNGLSLPLLCKWNNIPGGTNTLHCELELAQSPEITKTELMPLDETLDHEVLVLLQGPEYVGEKFKITMQNLVSDSAYVN
;
A
#
# COMPACT_ATOMS: atom_id res chain seq x y z
N VAL A 1 -9.99 4.34 7.08
CA VAL A 1 -10.96 4.20 5.97
C VAL A 1 -10.73 5.38 5.02
N SER A 2 -10.60 5.06 3.73
CA SER A 2 -10.46 5.93 2.54
C SER A 2 -9.20 6.78 2.37
N VAL A 3 -8.32 6.31 1.48
CA VAL A 3 -7.10 6.95 0.94
C VAL A 3 -7.42 7.89 -0.25
N LEU A 4 -8.70 8.14 -0.51
CA LEU A 4 -9.17 9.28 -1.30
C LEU A 4 -9.99 10.11 -0.30
N GLY A 5 -9.71 11.40 -0.15
CA GLY A 5 -10.37 12.29 0.81
C GLY A 5 -11.84 12.56 0.51
N LYS A 6 -12.64 11.50 0.36
CA LYS A 6 -14.07 11.48 0.08
C LYS A 6 -14.78 10.55 1.06
N VAL A 7 -15.84 11.04 1.70
CA VAL A 7 -16.62 10.34 2.73
C VAL A 7 -18.08 10.32 2.32
N ALA A 8 -18.77 9.18 2.51
CA ALA A 8 -20.19 9.04 2.18
C ALA A 8 -21.06 9.94 3.08
N VAL A 9 -22.13 10.51 2.53
CA VAL A 9 -23.03 11.41 3.27
C VAL A 9 -23.65 10.71 4.47
N SER A 10 -24.03 9.44 4.34
CA SER A 10 -24.55 8.61 5.43
C SER A 10 -23.62 8.57 6.64
N GLN A 11 -22.31 8.40 6.42
CA GLN A 11 -21.31 8.35 7.48
C GLN A 11 -21.08 9.71 8.15
N ILE A 12 -21.16 10.80 7.37
CA ILE A 12 -21.05 12.16 7.89
C ILE A 12 -22.27 12.49 8.77
N VAL A 13 -23.48 12.19 8.30
CA VAL A 13 -24.73 12.43 9.02
C VAL A 13 -24.82 11.58 10.28
N ASP A 14 -24.42 10.31 10.23
CA ASP A 14 -24.39 9.43 11.41
C ASP A 14 -23.37 9.93 12.44
N TYR A 15 -22.19 10.39 12.00
CA TYR A 15 -21.20 11.00 12.90
C TYR A 15 -21.73 12.27 13.56
N LEU A 16 -22.39 13.14 12.78
CA LEU A 16 -23.01 14.35 13.32
C LEU A 16 -24.12 14.03 14.32
N ARG A 17 -24.98 13.05 14.02
CA ARG A 17 -26.06 12.60 14.91
C ARG A 17 -25.52 12.12 16.26
N ILE A 18 -24.43 11.36 16.26
CA ILE A 18 -23.79 10.84 17.48
C ILE A 18 -23.09 11.96 18.26
N THR A 19 -22.44 12.89 17.57
CA THR A 19 -21.65 13.96 18.22
C THR A 19 -22.49 15.11 18.77
N THR A 20 -23.63 15.42 18.14
CA THR A 20 -24.50 16.51 18.59
C THR A 20 -25.59 16.07 19.55
N SER A 21 -25.72 14.76 19.83
CA SER A 21 -26.74 14.19 20.73
C SER A 21 -28.17 14.65 20.39
N ARG A 22 -28.45 14.88 19.10
CA ARG A 22 -29.76 15.34 18.60
C ARG A 22 -30.58 14.12 18.18
N GLU A 23 -31.68 13.88 18.88
CA GLU A 23 -32.57 12.73 18.64
C GLU A 23 -33.42 12.90 17.37
N TRP A 24 -34.08 11.82 16.94
CA TRP A 24 -34.66 11.56 15.61
C TRP A 24 -35.66 12.58 15.03
N ASP A 25 -36.06 13.61 15.79
CA ASP A 25 -37.02 14.64 15.36
C ASP A 25 -36.34 15.97 14.99
N ASP A 26 -35.02 15.93 14.77
CA ASP A 26 -34.26 17.12 14.45
C ASP A 26 -34.36 17.52 12.96
N SER A 27 -35.39 18.30 12.67
CA SER A 27 -35.64 18.90 11.34
C SER A 27 -34.43 19.59 10.70
N GLY A 28 -33.48 20.09 11.50
CA GLY A 28 -32.26 20.74 10.99
C GLY A 28 -31.22 19.77 10.41
N LEU A 29 -31.10 18.56 10.96
CA LEU A 29 -30.14 17.57 10.47
C LEU A 29 -30.63 16.90 9.18
N GLU A 30 -31.94 16.71 9.05
CA GLU A 30 -32.58 16.21 7.83
C GLU A 30 -32.44 17.21 6.67
N GLU A 31 -32.57 18.52 6.95
CA GLU A 31 -32.33 19.58 5.98
C GLU A 31 -30.86 19.58 5.50
N LEU A 32 -29.91 19.43 6.43
CA LEU A 32 -28.49 19.29 6.08
C LEU A 32 -28.23 18.03 5.23
N CYS A 33 -28.90 16.92 5.53
CA CYS A 33 -28.81 15.69 4.73
C CYS A 33 -29.29 15.94 3.29
N CYS A 34 -30.42 16.63 3.11
CA CYS A 34 -30.95 17.00 1.80
C CYS A 34 -30.03 17.95 1.02
N MET A 35 -29.30 18.85 1.71
CA MET A 35 -28.32 19.73 1.05
C MET A 35 -27.04 18.99 0.62
N LEU A 36 -26.62 17.98 1.39
CA LEU A 36 -25.44 17.18 1.11
C LEU A 36 -25.69 16.14 0.01
N ASP A 37 -26.89 15.59 -0.06
CA ASP A 37 -27.29 14.58 -1.05
C ASP A 37 -28.75 14.74 -1.49
N PRO A 38 -29.03 15.70 -2.41
CA PRO A 38 -30.40 15.99 -2.86
C PRO A 38 -31.06 14.83 -3.64
N ASP A 39 -30.24 13.92 -4.16
CA ASP A 39 -30.70 12.73 -4.91
C ASP A 39 -30.85 11.48 -4.03
N GLN A 40 -30.46 11.54 -2.74
CA GLN A 40 -30.43 10.41 -1.79
C GLN A 40 -29.69 9.17 -2.34
N LYS A 41 -28.56 9.38 -3.02
CA LYS A 41 -27.74 8.31 -3.63
C LYS A 41 -26.49 7.94 -2.82
N ASP A 42 -26.35 8.49 -1.63
CA ASP A 42 -25.21 8.38 -0.73
C ASP A 42 -23.88 8.71 -1.41
N VAL A 43 -23.81 9.93 -1.97
CA VAL A 43 -22.64 10.39 -2.72
C VAL A 43 -21.44 10.59 -1.80
N SER A 44 -20.26 10.13 -2.21
CA SER A 44 -19.01 10.39 -1.48
C SER A 44 -18.54 11.83 -1.71
N LEU A 45 -18.54 12.66 -0.66
CA LEU A 45 -18.18 14.08 -0.71
C LEU A 45 -16.73 14.29 -0.32
N ASP A 46 -16.03 15.18 -1.03
CA ASP A 46 -14.72 15.68 -0.59
C ASP A 46 -14.85 16.76 0.49
N LEU A 47 -13.73 17.02 1.17
CA LEU A 47 -13.68 17.96 2.29
C LEU A 47 -14.05 19.39 1.88
N GLU A 48 -13.67 19.83 0.68
CA GLU A 48 -13.94 21.18 0.19
C GLU A 48 -15.43 21.38 -0.08
N THR A 49 -16.08 20.40 -0.72
CA THR A 49 -17.52 20.40 -0.98
C THR A 49 -18.31 20.33 0.32
N PHE A 50 -17.90 19.46 1.25
CA PHE A 50 -18.53 19.39 2.57
C PHE A 50 -18.42 20.73 3.34
N GLN A 51 -17.24 21.36 3.33
CA GLN A 51 -17.04 22.66 3.98
C GLN A 51 -17.86 23.78 3.32
N ALA A 52 -18.02 23.76 2.00
CA ALA A 52 -18.84 24.73 1.29
C ALA A 52 -20.32 24.59 1.68
N ILE A 53 -20.87 23.38 1.66
CA ILE A 53 -22.27 23.10 2.00
C ILE A 53 -22.53 23.38 3.50
N MET A 54 -21.61 23.00 4.39
CA MET A 54 -21.72 23.30 5.82
C MET A 54 -21.73 24.80 6.10
N LYS A 55 -20.94 25.60 5.36
CA LYS A 55 -20.96 27.07 5.48
C LYS A 55 -22.31 27.64 5.04
N GLU A 56 -22.83 27.18 3.91
CA GLU A 56 -24.13 27.59 3.38
C GLU A 56 -25.26 27.23 4.35
N TRP A 57 -25.25 26.02 4.92
CA TRP A 57 -26.24 25.59 5.91
C TRP A 57 -26.17 26.39 7.21
N ILE A 58 -24.97 26.72 7.71
CA ILE A 58 -24.79 27.59 8.87
C ILE A 58 -25.32 29.00 8.58
N GLU A 59 -25.11 29.52 7.38
CA GLU A 59 -25.68 30.79 6.94
C GLU A 59 -27.20 30.75 6.82
N ASP A 60 -27.79 29.67 6.30
CA ASP A 60 -29.24 29.47 6.27
C ASP A 60 -29.85 29.36 7.66
N CYS A 61 -29.18 28.66 8.59
CA CYS A 61 -29.59 28.59 9.98
C CYS A 61 -29.57 29.98 10.65
N LYS A 62 -28.58 30.83 10.33
CA LYS A 62 -28.53 32.22 10.80
C LYS A 62 -29.66 33.07 10.21
N ARG A 63 -29.95 32.92 8.92
CA ARG A 63 -31.07 33.62 8.25
C ARG A 63 -32.43 33.23 8.84
N LYS A 64 -32.68 31.94 9.06
CA LYS A 64 -33.92 31.45 9.71
C LYS A 64 -34.06 31.93 11.15
N GLY A 65 -32.94 32.11 11.87
CA GLY A 65 -32.93 32.70 13.22
C GLY A 65 -33.32 34.19 13.24
N GLU A 66 -33.05 34.93 12.17
CA GLU A 66 -33.44 36.34 12.03
C GLU A 66 -34.92 36.50 11.60
N ASP A 67 -35.43 35.59 10.75
CA ASP A 67 -36.84 35.60 10.31
C ASP A 67 -37.83 35.08 11.38
N SER A 68 -37.34 34.37 12.40
CA SER A 68 -38.14 33.88 13.54
C SER A 68 -38.10 34.78 14.78
N ALA A 69 -37.37 35.91 14.74
CA ALA A 69 -37.26 36.90 15.82
C ALA A 69 -38.54 37.76 16.02
N SER A 70 -39.72 37.27 15.61
CA SER A 70 -41.02 37.88 15.92
C SER A 70 -41.82 37.15 17.00
N GLU A 71 -41.34 36.02 17.54
CA GLU A 71 -42.00 35.41 18.70
C GLU A 71 -40.98 35.03 19.78
N GLU A 72 -41.03 35.78 20.89
CA GLU A 72 -40.35 35.45 22.13
C GLU A 72 -40.68 34.02 22.60
N PRO A 73 -39.71 33.34 23.20
CA PRO A 73 -39.99 32.67 24.45
C PRO A 73 -38.97 33.02 25.53
N THR A 74 -39.54 33.48 26.64
CA THR A 74 -38.98 33.61 27.97
C THR A 74 -38.09 32.44 28.43
N ALA A 75 -36.83 32.74 28.75
CA ALA A 75 -36.04 32.27 29.88
C ALA A 75 -34.59 32.74 29.62
N SER A 76 -33.88 33.46 30.47
CA SER A 76 -33.80 33.35 31.92
C SER A 76 -33.03 34.56 32.43
N VAL A 77 -33.57 35.18 33.48
CA VAL A 77 -33.06 36.36 34.16
C VAL A 77 -31.81 35.99 34.94
N GLN A 78 -30.70 36.70 34.71
CA GLN A 78 -29.76 37.13 35.76
C GLN A 78 -28.65 38.04 35.19
N HIS A 79 -28.92 39.34 35.13
CA HIS A 79 -27.92 40.36 35.48
C HIS A 79 -28.60 41.72 35.68
N LEU A 80 -28.08 42.51 36.63
CA LEU A 80 -28.44 43.91 36.97
C LEU A 80 -29.80 44.06 37.72
N GLU A 81 -29.96 44.74 38.86
CA GLU A 81 -29.25 45.86 39.48
C GLU A 81 -29.37 45.80 41.02
N PHE A 82 -28.25 45.98 41.71
CA PHE A 82 -28.19 46.15 43.16
C PHE A 82 -28.66 47.55 43.54
N LYS A 83 -29.83 47.62 44.18
CA LYS A 83 -30.47 48.83 44.72
C LYS A 83 -29.62 49.45 45.83
N GLY A 84 -28.69 50.32 45.44
CA GLY A 84 -27.95 51.20 46.34
C GLY A 84 -28.91 52.08 47.14
N HIS A 85 -29.07 51.77 48.42
CA HIS A 85 -29.70 52.66 49.38
C HIS A 85 -28.77 53.86 49.58
N LYS A 86 -29.07 54.94 48.84
CA LYS A 86 -28.58 56.28 49.16
C LYS A 86 -29.26 56.72 50.45
N ASN A 87 -28.58 56.51 51.58
CA ASN A 87 -28.92 57.20 52.82
C ASN A 87 -28.41 58.64 52.69
N THR A 88 -29.28 59.52 52.22
CA THR A 88 -29.25 60.95 52.52
C THR A 88 -29.37 61.13 54.03
N PRO A 89 -28.39 61.71 54.75
CA PRO A 89 -28.69 62.39 55.99
C PRO A 89 -29.24 63.75 55.60
N GLU A 90 -30.55 63.81 55.46
CA GLU A 90 -31.29 65.06 55.38
C GLU A 90 -31.00 65.84 56.67
N ALA A 91 -30.31 66.96 56.50
CA ALA A 91 -30.06 67.96 57.52
C ALA A 91 -31.41 68.44 58.07
N LYS A 92 -31.85 67.83 59.16
CA LYS A 92 -32.99 68.32 59.92
C LYS A 92 -32.50 69.51 60.72
N GLU A 93 -32.72 70.67 60.12
CA GLU A 93 -32.67 71.98 60.75
C GLU A 93 -33.21 71.91 62.17
N MET A 94 -32.40 72.40 63.10
CA MET A 94 -32.85 72.84 64.41
C MET A 94 -33.96 73.88 64.23
N PRO A 95 -35.13 73.75 64.89
CA PRO A 95 -35.76 74.89 65.49
C PRO A 95 -35.13 75.07 66.86
N VAL A 96 -34.27 76.09 66.95
CA VAL A 96 -33.89 76.73 68.20
C VAL A 96 -35.18 77.10 68.95
N GLN A 97 -35.53 76.32 69.97
CA GLN A 97 -36.50 76.74 70.98
C GLN A 97 -35.75 76.95 72.30
N MET A 98 -34.84 77.92 72.29
CA MET A 98 -34.45 78.61 73.51
C MET A 98 -35.56 79.60 73.83
N ASN A 99 -36.39 79.28 74.82
CA ASN A 99 -37.28 80.26 75.43
C ASN A 99 -36.41 81.26 76.22
N ILE A 100 -35.93 82.28 75.53
CA ILE A 100 -35.37 83.49 76.11
C ILE A 100 -36.56 84.31 76.62
N THR A 101 -36.94 84.10 77.88
CA THR A 101 -37.75 85.08 78.60
C THR A 101 -36.81 86.14 79.15
N SER A 102 -36.59 87.18 78.35
CA SER A 102 -35.99 88.45 78.77
C SER A 102 -36.97 89.56 78.42
N GLY A 103 -37.43 90.29 79.42
CA GLY A 103 -38.25 91.49 79.24
C GLY A 103 -39.38 91.63 80.26
N SER A 104 -39.09 92.17 81.44
CA SER A 104 -39.46 93.55 81.76
C SER A 104 -39.12 93.82 83.22
N LEU A 105 -38.01 94.54 83.40
CA LEU A 105 -37.57 95.15 84.64
C LEU A 105 -38.15 96.57 84.63
N GLU A 106 -39.26 96.78 85.32
CA GLU A 106 -39.76 98.12 85.64
C GLU A 106 -39.96 98.26 87.14
N ALA A 107 -39.14 99.16 87.70
CA ALA A 107 -39.45 100.11 88.76
C ALA A 107 -40.05 99.57 90.08
N PHE A 108 -39.16 99.34 91.05
CA PHE A 108 -39.38 99.88 92.39
C PHE A 108 -38.15 100.68 92.81
N GLY A 109 -38.23 101.99 92.57
CA GLY A 109 -37.49 102.99 93.33
C GLY A 109 -38.25 103.30 94.62
N GLY A 110 -37.53 103.65 95.67
CA GLY A 110 -38.13 104.05 96.96
C GLY A 110 -37.59 103.23 98.11
N ASP A 111 -36.30 103.31 98.46
CA ASP A 111 -35.70 104.33 99.35
C ASP A 111 -35.57 103.78 100.80
N VAL A 112 -34.64 104.38 101.54
CA VAL A 112 -34.45 104.29 102.99
C VAL A 112 -33.53 103.16 103.50
N SER A 113 -32.25 103.53 103.55
CA SER A 113 -31.50 103.66 104.82
C SER A 113 -31.12 102.40 105.61
N LYS A 114 -29.80 102.23 105.69
CA LYS A 114 -29.04 101.89 106.90
C LYS A 114 -29.06 100.40 107.30
N GLY A 115 -28.07 99.69 106.74
CA GLY A 115 -27.68 98.34 107.13
C GLY A 115 -26.31 98.00 106.54
N ASP A 116 -25.31 98.85 106.80
CA ASP A 116 -23.90 98.52 106.57
C ASP A 116 -23.53 97.33 107.46
N ILE A 117 -23.09 96.21 106.85
CA ILE A 117 -22.09 95.22 107.32
C ILE A 117 -22.38 93.76 106.88
N GLU A 118 -23.64 93.35 106.63
CA GLU A 118 -23.94 91.93 106.26
C GLU A 118 -24.07 91.68 104.74
N THR A 119 -24.15 92.72 103.92
CA THR A 119 -24.16 92.63 102.45
C THR A 119 -22.76 92.44 101.84
N CYS A 120 -21.70 92.72 102.59
CA CYS A 120 -20.32 92.64 102.10
C CYS A 120 -19.80 91.19 101.99
N ASP A 121 -20.11 90.34 102.97
CA ASP A 121 -19.68 88.93 103.00
C ASP A 121 -20.35 88.09 101.89
N TYR A 122 -21.63 88.35 101.60
CA TYR A 122 -22.35 87.67 100.52
C TYR A 122 -21.81 88.07 99.13
N VAL A 123 -21.46 89.35 98.95
CA VAL A 123 -20.85 89.84 97.72
C VAL A 123 -19.47 89.22 97.51
N ALA A 124 -18.67 89.04 98.57
CA ALA A 124 -17.35 88.41 98.49
C ALA A 124 -17.43 86.91 98.14
N ASP A 125 -18.33 86.14 98.76
CA ASP A 125 -18.54 84.73 98.42
C ASP A 125 -19.08 84.57 96.99
N LEU A 126 -19.98 85.46 96.54
CA LEU A 126 -20.47 85.44 95.16
C LEU A 126 -19.36 85.76 94.15
N GLN A 127 -18.49 86.75 94.44
CA GLN A 127 -17.32 87.06 93.61
C GLN A 127 -16.34 85.89 93.55
N TYR A 128 -16.07 85.23 94.68
CA TYR A 128 -15.23 84.03 94.73
C TYR A 128 -15.84 82.87 93.92
N ARG A 129 -17.15 82.62 94.06
CA ARG A 129 -17.86 81.61 93.26
C ARG A 129 -17.85 81.95 91.77
N HIS A 130 -18.01 83.22 91.41
CA HIS A 130 -17.92 83.68 90.03
C HIS A 130 -16.52 83.47 89.44
N GLN A 131 -15.46 83.83 90.17
CA GLN A 131 -14.07 83.61 89.76
C GLN A 131 -13.76 82.11 89.61
N LYS A 132 -14.20 81.28 90.55
CA LYS A 132 -14.06 79.83 90.48
C LYS A 132 -14.81 79.26 89.27
N LEU A 133 -16.01 79.75 88.97
CA LEU A 133 -16.79 79.35 87.81
C LEU A 133 -16.10 79.78 86.50
N LEU A 134 -15.45 80.94 86.46
CA LEU A 134 -14.65 81.39 85.31
C LEU A 134 -13.44 80.49 85.09
N GLU A 135 -12.72 80.11 86.14
CA GLU A 135 -11.59 79.19 86.07
C GLU A 135 -12.00 77.79 85.58
N GLU A 136 -13.10 77.23 86.13
CA GLU A 136 -13.65 75.97 85.68
C GLU A 136 -14.13 76.06 84.22
N ASN A 137 -14.77 77.16 83.80
CA ASN A 137 -15.13 77.37 82.39
C ASN A 137 -13.91 77.42 81.48
N LYS A 138 -12.82 78.08 81.90
CA LYS A 138 -11.56 78.11 81.14
C LYS A 138 -10.96 76.71 81.02
N LYS A 139 -10.98 75.93 82.11
CA LYS A 139 -10.50 74.54 82.11
C LYS A 139 -11.35 73.66 81.19
N LEU A 140 -12.68 73.77 81.28
CA LEU A 140 -13.62 73.07 80.40
C LEU A 140 -13.37 73.42 78.93
N LYS A 141 -13.14 74.70 78.62
CA LYS A 141 -12.80 75.14 77.27
C LYS A 141 -11.50 74.51 76.76
N LEU A 142 -10.43 74.50 77.56
CA LEU A 142 -9.18 73.84 77.17
C LEU A 142 -9.34 72.33 76.98
N THR A 143 -10.12 71.67 77.84
CA THR A 143 -10.41 70.24 77.65
C THR A 143 -11.25 70.00 76.40
N LEU A 144 -12.21 70.88 76.10
CA LEU A 144 -13.03 70.81 74.89
C LEU A 144 -12.16 70.96 73.63
N GLU A 145 -11.30 71.98 73.59
CA GLU A 145 -10.35 72.21 72.48
C GLU A 145 -9.41 71.00 72.30
N ALA A 146 -8.89 70.43 73.39
CA ALA A 146 -8.07 69.22 73.32
C ALA A 146 -8.86 68.00 72.81
N THR A 147 -10.12 67.83 73.23
CA THR A 147 -10.97 66.76 72.72
C THR A 147 -11.33 66.95 71.25
N ASP A 148 -11.60 68.19 70.82
CA ASP A 148 -11.90 68.52 69.42
C ASP A 148 -10.70 68.22 68.52
N GLU A 149 -9.48 68.58 68.94
CA GLU A 149 -8.25 68.25 68.22
C GLU A 149 -8.06 66.73 68.09
N THR A 150 -8.27 65.97 69.18
CA THR A 150 -8.20 64.50 69.11
C THR A 150 -9.27 63.90 68.21
N ASN A 151 -10.48 64.47 68.18
CA ASN A 151 -11.57 64.00 67.34
C ASN A 151 -11.30 64.29 65.85
N ASN A 152 -10.76 65.47 65.52
CA ASN A 152 -10.33 65.81 64.16
C ASN A 152 -9.24 64.85 63.66
N LYS A 153 -8.28 64.51 64.52
CA LYS A 153 -7.25 63.52 64.20
C LYS A 153 -7.86 62.14 63.94
N LEU A 154 -8.76 61.67 64.81
CA LEU A 154 -9.45 60.38 64.62
C LEU A 154 -10.28 60.35 63.33
N LEU A 155 -10.91 61.46 62.95
CA LEU A 155 -11.65 61.58 61.70
C LEU A 155 -10.73 61.47 60.48
N ALA A 156 -9.56 62.11 60.52
CA ALA A 156 -8.55 61.98 59.47
C ALA A 156 -8.00 60.54 59.36
N ASP A 157 -7.70 59.90 60.51
CA ASP A 157 -7.27 58.50 60.55
C ASP A 157 -8.37 57.56 60.00
N ASN A 158 -9.64 57.86 60.26
CA ASN A 158 -10.77 57.07 59.74
C ASN A 158 -10.89 57.17 58.22
N GLU A 159 -10.74 58.38 57.65
CA GLU A 159 -10.75 58.58 56.20
C GLU A 159 -9.56 57.86 55.52
N ASP A 160 -8.37 57.95 56.11
CA ASP A 160 -7.20 57.23 55.59
C ASP A 160 -7.39 55.71 55.62
N LEU A 161 -7.88 55.15 56.73
CA LEU A 161 -8.23 53.72 56.81
C LEU A 161 -9.29 53.33 55.78
N HIS A 162 -10.30 54.18 55.56
CA HIS A 162 -11.33 53.93 54.56
C HIS A 162 -10.74 53.89 53.14
N GLN A 163 -9.82 54.80 52.83
CA GLN A 163 -9.10 54.82 51.56
C GLN A 163 -8.18 53.60 51.40
N GLN A 164 -7.49 53.18 52.47
CA GLN A 164 -6.69 51.96 52.49
C GLN A 164 -7.56 50.72 52.21
N ILE A 165 -8.72 50.61 52.85
CA ILE A 165 -9.67 49.50 52.60
C ILE A 165 -10.11 49.47 51.15
N LYS A 166 -10.44 50.61 50.54
CA LYS A 166 -10.80 50.69 49.11
C LYS A 166 -9.66 50.22 48.21
N SER A 167 -8.43 50.64 48.49
CA SER A 167 -7.24 50.23 47.73
C SER A 167 -6.97 48.73 47.85
N ILE A 168 -7.05 48.18 49.07
CA ILE A 168 -6.90 46.75 49.33
C ILE A 168 -7.99 45.96 48.61
N HIS A 169 -9.23 46.42 48.66
CA HIS A 169 -10.35 45.78 47.96
C HIS A 169 -10.14 45.75 46.44
N HIS A 170 -9.69 46.86 45.84
CA HIS A 170 -9.37 46.91 44.43
C HIS A 170 -8.22 45.96 44.06
N SER A 171 -7.15 45.93 44.85
CA SER A 171 -6.02 45.00 44.64
C SER A 171 -6.45 43.53 44.77
N MET A 172 -7.35 43.22 45.72
CA MET A 172 -7.89 41.88 45.91
C MET A 172 -8.70 41.42 44.69
N LEU A 173 -9.55 42.29 44.11
CA LEU A 173 -10.30 41.95 42.90
C LEU A 173 -9.36 41.67 41.71
N LYS A 174 -8.31 42.49 41.55
CA LYS A 174 -7.30 42.25 40.52
C LYS A 174 -6.57 40.91 40.72
N ALA A 175 -6.26 40.54 41.97
CA ALA A 175 -5.63 39.27 42.26
C ALA A 175 -6.52 38.07 41.91
N LYS A 176 -7.84 38.16 42.15
CA LYS A 176 -8.81 37.11 41.77
C LYS A 176 -8.89 36.90 40.26
N LEU A 177 -8.92 37.98 39.47
CA LEU A 177 -8.92 37.88 38.01
C LEU A 177 -7.65 37.19 37.49
N LEU A 178 -6.48 37.54 38.05
CA LEU A 178 -5.23 36.88 37.69
C LEU A 178 -5.19 35.41 38.11
N GLU A 179 -5.85 35.04 39.21
CA GLU A 179 -6.00 33.65 39.65
C GLU A 179 -6.86 32.86 38.66
N GLU A 180 -7.97 33.43 38.20
CA GLU A 180 -8.84 32.83 37.16
C GLU A 180 -8.08 32.65 35.83
N GLU A 181 -7.36 33.68 35.37
CA GLU A 181 -6.52 33.60 34.15
C GLU A 181 -5.42 32.54 34.27
N LEU A 182 -4.84 32.36 35.46
CA LEU A 182 -3.82 31.36 35.73
C LEU A 182 -4.41 29.94 35.70
N GLU A 183 -5.58 29.72 36.29
CA GLU A 183 -6.26 28.43 36.22
C GLU A 183 -6.69 28.09 34.78
N GLU A 184 -7.19 29.06 34.01
CA GLU A 184 -7.47 28.86 32.58
C GLU A 184 -6.19 28.48 31.82
N ALA A 185 -5.08 29.19 32.03
CA ALA A 185 -3.80 28.87 31.40
C ALA A 185 -3.30 27.46 31.75
N LYS A 186 -3.47 27.02 33.01
CA LYS A 186 -3.13 25.65 33.44
C LYS A 186 -3.97 24.60 32.72
N THR A 187 -5.28 24.80 32.61
CA THR A 187 -6.15 23.84 31.91
C THR A 187 -5.79 23.74 30.42
N ASN A 188 -5.51 24.88 29.78
CA ASN A 188 -5.06 24.93 28.39
C ASN A 188 -3.70 24.24 28.18
N LEU A 189 -2.75 24.43 29.13
CA LEU A 189 -1.45 23.77 29.09
C LEU A 189 -1.61 22.24 29.16
N ASN A 190 -2.44 21.74 30.08
CA ASN A 190 -2.71 20.30 30.22
C ASN A 190 -3.31 19.71 28.94
N LEU A 191 -4.31 20.39 28.34
CA LEU A 191 -4.92 19.95 27.08
C LEU A 191 -3.91 19.92 25.93
N LEU A 192 -3.01 20.91 25.86
CA LEU A 192 -1.96 20.95 24.84
C LEU A 192 -0.93 19.83 25.05
N GLU A 193 -0.60 19.52 26.30
CA GLU A 193 0.30 18.43 26.66
C GLU A 193 -0.30 17.05 26.29
N GLU A 194 -1.57 16.82 26.57
CA GLU A 194 -2.29 15.60 26.14
C GLU A 194 -2.32 15.47 24.61
N LYS A 195 -2.59 16.56 23.89
CA LYS A 195 -2.54 16.57 22.41
C LYS A 195 -1.14 16.28 21.89
N ARG A 196 -0.10 16.85 22.53
CA ARG A 196 1.31 16.59 22.19
C ARG A 196 1.64 15.11 22.36
N GLU A 197 1.23 14.49 23.46
CA GLU A 197 1.46 13.07 23.73
C GLU A 197 0.72 12.16 22.74
N SER A 198 -0.53 12.50 22.42
CA SER A 198 -1.31 11.78 21.41
C SER A 198 -0.64 11.80 20.03
N ILE A 199 -0.22 12.98 19.56
CA ILE A 199 0.51 13.14 18.29
C ILE A 199 1.83 12.37 18.32
N LEU A 200 2.56 12.39 19.45
CA LEU A 200 3.81 11.65 19.60
C LEU A 200 3.58 10.13 19.50
N CYS A 201 2.51 9.62 20.11
CA CYS A 201 2.15 8.21 20.00
C CYS A 201 1.77 7.83 18.56
N GLN A 202 1.00 8.67 17.87
CA GLN A 202 0.64 8.47 16.47
C GLN A 202 1.89 8.45 15.56
N ASN A 203 2.81 9.41 15.75
CA ASN A 203 4.05 9.46 14.98
C ASN A 203 4.90 8.20 15.20
N LYS A 204 5.02 7.73 16.44
CA LYS A 204 5.75 6.49 16.76
C LYS A 204 5.12 5.26 16.10
N GLN A 205 3.79 5.23 15.97
CA GLN A 205 3.09 4.15 15.27
C GLN A 205 3.33 4.22 13.75
N LEU A 206 3.20 5.39 13.15
CA LEU A 206 3.49 5.61 11.72
C LEU A 206 4.94 5.28 11.37
N GLU A 207 5.89 5.59 12.27
CA GLU A 207 7.30 5.25 12.08
C GLU A 207 7.51 3.72 12.02
N LYS A 208 6.85 2.95 12.89
CA LYS A 208 6.89 1.47 12.84
C LYS A 208 6.26 0.91 11.57
N GLU A 209 5.13 1.46 11.14
CA GLU A 209 4.46 1.06 9.91
C GLU A 209 5.35 1.36 8.68
N ASN A 210 5.98 2.53 8.66
CA ASN A 210 6.92 2.91 7.61
C ASN A 210 8.13 1.95 7.57
N GLN A 211 8.73 1.63 8.72
CA GLN A 211 9.81 0.64 8.81
C GLN A 211 9.36 -0.74 8.29
N SER A 212 8.16 -1.20 8.64
CA SER A 212 7.59 -2.45 8.15
C SER A 212 7.40 -2.44 6.63
N LEU A 213 6.88 -1.34 6.06
CA LEU A 213 6.72 -1.18 4.62
C LEU A 213 8.07 -1.16 3.90
N VAL A 214 9.08 -0.49 4.45
CA VAL A 214 10.44 -0.48 3.90
C VAL A 214 11.02 -1.89 3.84
N ILE A 215 10.84 -2.70 4.90
CA ILE A 215 11.27 -4.11 4.90
C ILE A 215 10.52 -4.92 3.83
N LYS A 216 9.21 -4.71 3.68
CA LYS A 216 8.40 -5.41 2.66
C LYS A 216 8.82 -5.02 1.24
N ILE A 217 9.10 -3.75 0.99
CA ILE A 217 9.63 -3.26 -0.28
C ILE A 217 10.97 -3.93 -0.60
N ALA A 218 11.89 -3.99 0.37
CA ALA A 218 13.19 -4.64 0.17
C ALA A 218 13.05 -6.14 -0.17
N SER A 219 12.17 -6.86 0.54
CA SER A 219 11.90 -8.28 0.26
C SER A 219 11.31 -8.51 -1.14
N LEU A 220 10.37 -7.65 -1.58
CA LEU A 220 9.80 -7.74 -2.93
C LEU A 220 10.81 -7.37 -4.01
N GLN A 221 11.71 -6.42 -3.74
CA GLN A 221 12.81 -6.08 -4.65
C GLN A 221 13.77 -7.27 -4.80
N GLU A 222 14.12 -7.94 -3.71
CA GLU A 222 14.97 -9.14 -3.76
C GLU A 222 14.31 -10.27 -4.58
N GLU A 223 13.02 -10.54 -4.35
CA GLU A 223 12.26 -11.51 -5.14
C GLU A 223 12.23 -11.15 -6.62
N ASN A 224 12.01 -9.87 -6.97
CA ASN A 224 12.00 -9.42 -8.35
C ASN A 224 13.38 -9.60 -9.02
N THR A 225 14.47 -9.31 -8.30
CA THR A 225 15.83 -9.55 -8.83
C THR A 225 16.09 -11.03 -9.07
N ARG A 226 15.63 -11.91 -8.18
CA ARG A 226 15.74 -13.37 -8.32
C ARG A 226 14.94 -13.88 -9.53
N ASN A 227 13.70 -13.43 -9.68
CA ASN A 227 12.87 -13.80 -10.83
C ASN A 227 13.46 -13.30 -12.15
N SER A 228 14.08 -12.12 -12.16
CA SER A 228 14.80 -11.60 -13.33
C SER A 228 15.96 -12.51 -13.71
N THR A 229 16.79 -12.94 -12.75
CA THR A 229 17.93 -13.84 -13.04
C THR A 229 17.46 -15.21 -13.52
N ASP A 230 16.39 -15.76 -12.96
CA ASP A 230 15.83 -17.05 -13.38
C ASP A 230 15.26 -16.95 -14.81
N THR A 231 14.62 -15.82 -15.13
CA THR A 231 14.11 -15.54 -16.49
C THR A 231 15.25 -15.48 -17.50
N ASP A 232 16.35 -14.79 -17.17
CA ASP A 232 17.54 -14.70 -18.03
C ASP A 232 18.16 -16.09 -18.27
N GLU A 233 18.23 -16.93 -17.23
CA GLU A 233 18.74 -18.31 -17.35
C GLU A 233 17.84 -19.17 -18.26
N LEU A 234 16.52 -19.09 -18.08
CA LEU A 234 15.56 -19.79 -18.93
C LEU A 234 15.65 -19.32 -20.39
N GLN A 235 15.79 -18.01 -20.61
CA GLN A 235 15.95 -17.46 -21.96
C GLN A 235 17.23 -17.99 -22.63
N LYS A 236 18.33 -18.10 -21.88
CA LYS A 236 19.57 -18.72 -22.38
C LYS A 236 19.34 -20.18 -22.77
N LYS A 237 18.64 -20.97 -21.93
CA LYS A 237 18.29 -22.38 -22.24
C LYS A 237 17.40 -22.50 -23.48
N ILE A 238 16.43 -21.60 -23.66
CA ILE A 238 15.57 -21.57 -24.86
C ILE A 238 16.40 -21.34 -26.12
N VAL A 239 17.35 -20.41 -26.09
CA VAL A 239 18.24 -20.14 -27.24
C VAL A 239 19.11 -21.35 -27.55
N GLU A 240 19.68 -22.00 -26.53
CA GLU A 240 20.50 -23.20 -26.69
C GLU A 240 19.71 -24.38 -27.29
N LEU A 241 18.51 -24.64 -26.77
CA LEU A 241 17.61 -25.67 -27.30
C LEU A 241 17.17 -25.35 -28.74
N SER A 242 16.92 -24.08 -29.06
CA SER A 242 16.56 -23.66 -30.42
C SER A 242 17.71 -23.91 -31.40
N LYS A 243 18.95 -23.64 -30.98
CA LYS A 243 20.15 -23.94 -31.78
C LYS A 243 20.29 -25.45 -32.03
N SER A 244 20.19 -26.27 -30.98
CA SER A 244 20.25 -27.73 -31.10
C SER A 244 19.14 -28.29 -32.00
N THR A 245 17.92 -27.73 -31.90
CA THR A 245 16.80 -28.11 -32.77
C THR A 245 17.10 -27.81 -34.25
N ALA A 246 17.68 -26.65 -34.55
CA ALA A 246 18.06 -26.29 -35.93
C ALA A 246 19.17 -27.20 -36.48
N GLU A 247 20.15 -27.57 -35.65
CA GLU A 247 21.21 -28.53 -36.01
C GLU A 247 20.63 -29.92 -36.33
N LEU A 248 19.74 -30.44 -35.49
CA LEU A 248 19.06 -31.71 -35.72
C LEU A 248 18.17 -31.67 -36.96
N GLN A 249 17.47 -30.57 -37.22
CA GLN A 249 16.65 -30.40 -38.42
C GLN A 249 17.50 -30.39 -39.70
N MET A 250 18.67 -29.75 -39.67
CA MET A 250 19.63 -29.80 -40.77
C MET A 250 20.14 -31.22 -41.00
N GLN A 251 20.47 -31.95 -39.93
CA GLN A 251 20.92 -33.33 -40.02
C GLN A 251 19.83 -34.25 -40.60
N ALA A 252 18.58 -34.09 -40.19
CA ALA A 252 17.44 -34.81 -40.74
C ALA A 252 17.28 -34.59 -42.25
N HIS A 253 17.40 -33.35 -42.72
CA HIS A 253 17.33 -33.03 -44.15
C HIS A 253 18.46 -33.68 -44.95
N ILE A 254 19.68 -33.75 -44.40
CA ILE A 254 20.81 -34.45 -45.03
C ILE A 254 20.51 -35.94 -45.17
N TYR A 255 20.02 -36.58 -44.10
CA TYR A 255 19.66 -38.00 -44.16
C TYR A 255 18.50 -38.26 -45.13
N GLU A 256 17.48 -37.41 -45.17
CA GLU A 256 16.37 -37.53 -46.12
C GLU A 256 16.86 -37.45 -47.57
N SER A 257 17.72 -36.46 -47.89
CA SER A 257 18.31 -36.34 -49.23
C SER A 257 19.16 -37.55 -49.62
N THR A 258 19.99 -38.07 -48.70
CA THR A 258 20.78 -39.29 -48.99
C THR A 258 19.91 -40.53 -49.16
N MET A 259 18.84 -40.67 -48.39
CA MET A 259 17.87 -41.75 -48.52
C MET A 259 17.17 -41.71 -49.89
N VAL A 260 16.69 -40.54 -50.33
CA VAL A 260 16.08 -40.35 -51.65
C VAL A 260 17.05 -40.73 -52.78
N ASN A 261 18.33 -40.36 -52.66
CA ASN A 261 19.35 -40.76 -53.64
C ASN A 261 19.57 -42.28 -53.67
N LYS A 262 19.59 -42.94 -52.51
CA LYS A 262 19.71 -44.39 -52.41
C LYS A 262 18.47 -45.10 -52.99
N GLU A 263 17.28 -44.58 -52.72
CA GLU A 263 16.02 -45.09 -53.27
C GLU A 263 16.02 -45.00 -54.81
N ALA A 264 16.43 -43.87 -55.37
CA ALA A 264 16.55 -43.70 -56.83
C ALA A 264 17.56 -44.70 -57.45
N SER A 265 18.71 -44.93 -56.78
CA SER A 265 19.69 -45.92 -57.22
C SER A 265 19.15 -47.35 -57.12
N LEU A 266 18.36 -47.65 -56.09
CA LEU A 266 17.72 -48.96 -55.90
C LEU A 266 16.69 -49.23 -57.00
N VAL A 267 15.81 -48.26 -57.29
CA VAL A 267 14.84 -48.36 -58.40
C VAL A 267 15.53 -48.56 -59.75
N GLN A 268 16.65 -47.87 -60.01
CA GLN A 268 17.42 -48.06 -61.23
C GLN A 268 17.99 -49.48 -61.34
N LYS A 269 18.49 -50.04 -60.24
CA LYS A 269 18.96 -51.43 -60.19
C LYS A 269 17.83 -52.43 -60.39
N GLU A 270 16.66 -52.18 -59.80
CA GLU A 270 15.45 -52.99 -59.99
C GLU A 270 15.05 -53.05 -61.48
N GLN A 271 15.06 -51.89 -62.15
CA GLN A 271 14.78 -51.81 -63.59
C GLN A 271 15.80 -52.60 -64.42
N ALA A 272 17.10 -52.45 -64.14
CA ALA A 272 18.15 -53.20 -64.84
C ALA A 272 18.02 -54.72 -64.63
N ILE A 273 17.62 -55.16 -63.43
CA ILE A 273 17.32 -56.57 -63.15
C ILE A 273 16.15 -57.06 -64.00
N GLU A 274 15.09 -56.27 -64.14
CA GLU A 274 13.92 -56.66 -64.95
C GLU A 274 14.25 -56.72 -66.44
N GLU A 275 15.02 -55.77 -66.95
CA GLU A 275 15.57 -55.80 -68.32
C GLU A 275 16.41 -57.06 -68.54
N LEU A 276 17.30 -57.40 -67.61
CA LEU A 276 18.09 -58.64 -67.67
C LEU A 276 17.21 -59.89 -67.68
N LYS A 277 16.15 -59.96 -66.86
CA LYS A 277 15.21 -61.09 -66.89
C LYS A 277 14.53 -61.25 -68.25
N LEU A 278 14.13 -60.15 -68.89
CA LEU A 278 13.54 -60.17 -70.23
C LEU A 278 14.55 -60.72 -71.25
N THR A 279 15.80 -60.24 -71.24
CA THR A 279 16.83 -60.76 -72.15
C THR A 279 17.13 -62.24 -71.93
N VAL A 280 17.10 -62.72 -70.68
CA VAL A 280 17.26 -64.15 -70.35
C VAL A 280 16.10 -64.97 -70.90
N ALA A 281 14.87 -64.46 -70.80
CA ALA A 281 13.69 -65.12 -71.35
C ALA A 281 13.74 -65.21 -72.89
N GLU A 282 14.17 -64.14 -73.56
CA GLU A 282 14.38 -64.10 -75.00
C GLU A 282 15.46 -65.12 -75.44
N CYS A 283 16.63 -65.11 -74.78
CA CYS A 283 17.69 -66.09 -75.04
C CYS A 283 17.21 -67.53 -74.82
N SER A 284 16.44 -67.77 -73.76
CA SER A 284 15.86 -69.09 -73.48
C SER A 284 14.92 -69.53 -74.60
N SER A 285 14.09 -68.63 -75.12
CA SER A 285 13.23 -68.91 -76.28
C SER A 285 14.05 -69.28 -77.52
N VAL A 286 15.12 -68.54 -77.82
CA VAL A 286 16.03 -68.83 -78.95
C VAL A 286 16.69 -70.20 -78.78
N ILE A 287 17.10 -70.56 -77.56
CA ILE A 287 17.67 -71.87 -77.27
C ILE A 287 16.64 -72.98 -77.54
N GLU A 288 15.38 -72.81 -77.13
CA GLU A 288 14.33 -73.79 -77.40
C GLU A 288 14.02 -73.94 -78.90
N THR A 289 13.97 -72.84 -79.66
CA THR A 289 13.76 -72.91 -81.12
C THR A 289 14.90 -73.64 -81.82
N LEU A 290 16.14 -73.30 -81.50
CA LEU A 290 17.32 -73.98 -82.05
C LEU A 290 17.36 -75.46 -81.67
N ARG A 291 16.92 -75.82 -80.45
CA ARG A 291 16.83 -77.22 -80.02
C ARG A 291 15.78 -78.00 -80.81
N ALA A 292 14.63 -77.38 -81.10
CA ALA A 292 13.59 -77.96 -81.94
C ALA A 292 14.08 -78.15 -83.39
N GLU A 293 14.69 -77.13 -83.99
CA GLU A 293 15.29 -77.21 -85.32
C GLU A 293 16.34 -78.33 -85.41
N LYS A 294 17.26 -78.40 -84.44
CA LYS A 294 18.25 -79.49 -84.33
C LYS A 294 17.58 -80.87 -84.30
N LYS A 295 16.49 -81.03 -83.54
CA LYS A 295 15.74 -82.29 -83.47
C LYS A 295 15.14 -82.65 -84.83
N THR A 296 14.48 -81.71 -85.50
CA THR A 296 13.88 -81.94 -86.83
C THR A 296 14.93 -82.30 -87.88
N LEU A 297 16.10 -81.65 -87.85
CA LEU A 297 17.22 -81.94 -88.74
C LEU A 297 17.78 -83.35 -88.51
N LEU A 298 17.90 -83.76 -87.25
CA LEU A 298 18.36 -85.11 -86.88
C LEU A 298 17.36 -86.17 -87.36
N GLU A 299 16.07 -85.94 -87.20
CA GLU A 299 15.00 -86.81 -87.71
C GLU A 299 15.05 -86.93 -89.25
N THR A 300 15.25 -85.81 -89.97
CA THR A 300 15.40 -85.84 -91.44
C THR A 300 16.67 -86.58 -91.87
N MET A 301 17.80 -86.35 -91.20
CA MET A 301 19.04 -87.10 -91.45
C MET A 301 18.85 -88.60 -91.25
N GLN A 302 18.17 -89.01 -90.17
CA GLN A 302 17.92 -90.42 -89.88
C GLN A 302 16.97 -91.05 -90.91
N HIS A 303 15.95 -90.32 -91.37
CA HIS A 303 15.06 -90.76 -92.44
C HIS A 303 15.81 -90.95 -93.76
N MET A 304 16.64 -89.98 -94.18
CA MET A 304 17.49 -90.11 -95.38
C MET A 304 18.44 -91.31 -95.28
N GLN A 305 19.03 -91.54 -94.09
CA GLN A 305 19.88 -92.70 -93.86
C GLN A 305 19.10 -94.03 -94.02
N GLN A 306 17.85 -94.10 -93.54
CA GLN A 306 16.98 -95.28 -93.74
C GLN A 306 16.62 -95.50 -95.21
N GLU A 307 16.31 -94.43 -95.97
CA GLU A 307 16.05 -94.53 -97.41
C GLU A 307 17.27 -95.04 -98.19
N LEU A 308 18.48 -94.56 -97.86
CA LEU A 308 19.74 -95.05 -98.42
C LEU A 308 19.96 -96.54 -98.17
N ILE A 309 19.63 -97.01 -96.96
CA ILE A 309 19.68 -98.43 -96.60
C ILE A 309 18.65 -99.25 -97.41
N LEU A 310 17.43 -98.74 -97.59
CA LEU A 310 16.36 -99.40 -98.37
C LEU A 310 16.69 -99.53 -99.87
N ASN A 311 17.42 -98.57 -100.43
CA ASN A 311 17.84 -98.54 -101.83
C ASN A 311 19.09 -99.38 -102.14
N GLY A 312 19.55 -100.23 -101.20
CA GLY A 312 20.56 -101.27 -101.45
C GLY A 312 22.02 -100.80 -101.39
N LEU A 313 22.29 -99.57 -100.95
CA LEU A 313 23.65 -99.03 -100.78
C LEU A 313 24.06 -99.11 -99.30
N SER A 314 24.67 -100.23 -98.88
CA SER A 314 25.23 -100.33 -97.53
C SER A 314 26.63 -99.73 -97.47
N LEU A 315 26.81 -98.71 -96.64
CA LEU A 315 28.12 -98.21 -96.24
C LEU A 315 28.11 -97.97 -94.72
N PRO A 316 28.95 -98.67 -93.94
CA PRO A 316 29.12 -98.38 -92.53
C PRO A 316 30.06 -97.19 -92.40
N LEU A 317 29.55 -95.97 -92.63
CA LEU A 317 30.25 -94.77 -92.21
C LEU A 317 29.92 -94.53 -90.73
N LEU A 318 30.68 -95.24 -89.90
CA LEU A 318 30.75 -94.97 -88.48
C LEU A 318 31.28 -93.55 -88.30
N CYS A 319 30.42 -92.62 -87.90
CA CYS A 319 30.84 -91.62 -86.94
C CYS A 319 29.90 -91.76 -85.76
N LYS A 320 30.44 -92.34 -84.69
CA LYS A 320 29.92 -92.21 -83.33
C LYS A 320 29.57 -90.74 -83.09
N TRP A 321 28.29 -90.38 -83.16
CA TRP A 321 27.79 -89.12 -82.60
C TRP A 321 27.12 -89.34 -81.23
N ASN A 322 27.25 -90.54 -80.65
CA ASN A 322 26.86 -90.80 -79.28
C ASN A 322 28.13 -91.02 -78.46
N ASN A 323 28.29 -90.23 -77.39
CA ASN A 323 29.38 -90.19 -76.41
C ASN A 323 30.45 -89.11 -76.64
N ILE A 324 30.06 -87.84 -76.62
CA ILE A 324 30.79 -86.91 -75.75
C ILE A 324 30.05 -86.92 -74.41
N PRO A 325 30.64 -87.41 -73.31
CA PRO A 325 30.20 -87.04 -71.96
C PRO A 325 30.51 -85.55 -71.81
N GLY A 326 29.61 -84.72 -72.30
CA GLY A 326 29.76 -83.26 -72.35
C GLY A 326 28.64 -82.57 -71.60
N GLY A 327 28.02 -83.26 -70.65
CA GLY A 327 27.08 -82.66 -69.69
C GLY A 327 27.76 -81.77 -68.65
N THR A 328 29.10 -81.68 -68.66
CA THR A 328 29.88 -80.98 -67.64
C THR A 328 30.88 -79.96 -68.20
N ASN A 329 31.29 -80.03 -69.47
CA ASN A 329 32.48 -79.28 -69.91
C ASN A 329 32.15 -78.04 -70.77
N THR A 330 30.96 -77.96 -71.38
CA THR A 330 30.53 -76.76 -72.14
C THR A 330 30.02 -75.67 -71.21
N LEU A 331 29.26 -76.05 -70.18
CA LEU A 331 28.90 -75.14 -69.09
C LEU A 331 30.11 -74.72 -68.26
N HIS A 332 31.09 -75.61 -68.05
CA HIS A 332 32.28 -75.29 -67.26
C HIS A 332 33.23 -74.34 -68.00
N CYS A 333 33.44 -74.52 -69.32
CA CYS A 333 34.18 -73.57 -70.14
C CYS A 333 33.45 -72.23 -70.31
N GLU A 334 32.12 -72.22 -70.40
CA GLU A 334 31.35 -70.96 -70.46
C GLU A 334 31.27 -70.25 -69.08
N LEU A 335 31.22 -70.99 -67.96
CA LEU A 335 31.35 -70.44 -66.60
C LEU A 335 32.76 -69.88 -66.35
N GLU A 336 33.80 -70.51 -66.88
CA GLU A 336 35.19 -70.08 -66.73
C GLU A 336 35.50 -68.86 -67.62
N LEU A 337 34.80 -68.70 -68.76
CA LEU A 337 34.81 -67.48 -69.58
C LEU A 337 33.99 -66.33 -68.96
N ALA A 338 32.88 -66.65 -68.28
CA ALA A 338 32.11 -65.68 -67.48
C ALA A 338 32.83 -65.28 -66.16
N GLN A 339 33.82 -66.07 -65.72
CA GLN A 339 34.73 -65.78 -64.61
C GLN A 339 36.02 -65.04 -65.06
N SER A 340 35.99 -64.36 -66.22
CA SER A 340 37.07 -63.43 -66.56
C SER A 340 37.13 -62.27 -65.54
N PRO A 341 38.31 -61.89 -65.04
CA PRO A 341 38.47 -60.80 -64.08
C PRO A 341 38.47 -59.47 -64.83
N GLU A 342 37.34 -59.13 -65.43
CA GLU A 342 37.12 -57.83 -66.07
C GLU A 342 35.78 -57.22 -65.61
N ILE A 343 35.48 -57.37 -64.33
CA ILE A 343 34.73 -56.35 -63.59
C ILE A 343 35.76 -55.27 -63.25
N THR A 344 36.03 -54.42 -64.22
CA THR A 344 36.68 -53.13 -64.01
C THR A 344 35.94 -52.40 -62.89
N LYS A 345 36.61 -52.30 -61.73
CA LYS A 345 36.60 -51.14 -60.83
C LYS A 345 35.32 -50.29 -60.93
N THR A 346 34.24 -50.75 -60.33
CA THR A 346 33.23 -49.83 -59.79
C THR A 346 33.03 -50.22 -58.35
N GLU A 347 33.93 -49.68 -57.52
CA GLU A 347 33.69 -49.34 -56.12
C GLU A 347 32.88 -50.36 -55.30
N LEU A 348 33.44 -51.55 -55.05
CA LEU A 348 33.30 -52.10 -53.72
C LEU A 348 34.20 -51.24 -52.82
N MET A 349 33.64 -50.15 -52.32
CA MET A 349 34.25 -49.43 -51.21
C MET A 349 34.51 -50.44 -50.09
N PRO A 350 35.69 -50.40 -49.43
CA PRO A 350 35.88 -51.21 -48.24
C PRO A 350 34.74 -50.89 -47.29
N LEU A 351 34.10 -51.94 -46.76
CA LEU A 351 33.09 -51.79 -45.72
C LEU A 351 33.69 -50.87 -44.66
N ASP A 352 33.04 -49.73 -44.47
CA ASP A 352 33.50 -48.63 -43.64
C ASP A 352 33.67 -49.15 -42.20
N GLU A 353 34.89 -49.53 -41.82
CA GLU A 353 35.23 -50.02 -40.47
C GLU A 353 34.85 -49.00 -39.39
N THR A 354 34.71 -47.73 -39.79
CA THR A 354 34.20 -46.63 -38.97
C THR A 354 32.70 -46.77 -38.67
N LEU A 355 31.91 -47.26 -39.63
CA LEU A 355 30.47 -47.49 -39.46
C LEU A 355 30.18 -48.65 -38.52
N ASP A 356 30.94 -49.75 -38.61
CA ASP A 356 30.81 -50.87 -37.66
C ASP A 356 31.20 -50.43 -36.24
N HIS A 357 32.21 -49.54 -36.10
CA HIS A 357 32.58 -48.98 -34.81
C HIS A 357 31.50 -48.05 -34.23
N GLU A 358 30.90 -47.19 -35.04
CA GLU A 358 29.83 -46.27 -34.62
C GLU A 358 28.52 -47.00 -34.31
N VAL A 359 28.18 -48.05 -35.07
CA VAL A 359 27.02 -48.91 -34.81
C VAL A 359 27.20 -49.69 -33.50
N LEU A 360 28.41 -50.17 -33.21
CA LEU A 360 28.75 -50.77 -31.91
C LEU A 360 28.59 -49.78 -30.74
N VAL A 361 28.99 -48.52 -30.93
CA VAL A 361 28.83 -47.46 -29.91
C VAL A 361 27.35 -47.08 -29.71
N LEU A 362 26.54 -47.07 -30.78
CA LEU A 362 25.11 -46.78 -30.70
C LEU A 362 24.30 -47.92 -30.06
N LEU A 363 24.65 -49.18 -30.32
CA LEU A 363 24.03 -50.36 -29.70
C LEU A 363 24.32 -50.45 -28.19
N GLN A 364 25.34 -49.74 -27.69
CA GLN A 364 25.72 -49.75 -26.29
C GLN A 364 24.84 -48.87 -25.39
N GLY A 365 23.98 -48.04 -25.99
CA GLY A 365 22.95 -47.25 -25.29
C GLY A 365 23.49 -46.17 -24.33
N PRO A 366 22.63 -45.22 -23.90
CA PRO A 366 23.02 -44.14 -22.99
C PRO A 366 23.39 -44.61 -21.58
N GLU A 367 23.02 -45.84 -21.20
CA GLU A 367 23.34 -46.44 -19.91
C GLU A 367 24.83 -46.73 -19.76
N TYR A 368 25.50 -47.26 -20.79
CA TYR A 368 26.94 -47.56 -20.74
C TYR A 368 27.81 -46.30 -20.62
N VAL A 369 27.43 -45.23 -21.32
CA VAL A 369 28.11 -43.92 -21.25
C VAL A 369 27.90 -43.28 -19.87
N GLY A 370 26.68 -43.39 -19.31
CA GLY A 370 26.38 -42.95 -17.96
C GLY A 370 27.16 -43.71 -16.88
N GLU A 371 27.37 -45.01 -17.07
CA GLU A 371 28.10 -45.86 -16.13
C GLU A 371 29.61 -45.58 -16.15
N LYS A 372 30.18 -45.33 -17.34
CA LYS A 372 31.58 -44.90 -17.48
C LYS A 372 31.82 -43.49 -16.91
N PHE A 373 30.86 -42.58 -17.09
CA PHE A 373 30.89 -41.25 -16.47
C PHE A 373 30.79 -41.35 -14.94
N LYS A 374 29.91 -42.21 -14.42
CA LYS A 374 29.76 -42.48 -12.98
C LYS A 374 31.05 -43.03 -12.37
N ILE A 375 31.70 -44.00 -13.02
CA ILE A 375 33.00 -44.55 -12.59
C ILE A 375 34.09 -43.46 -12.60
N THR A 376 34.13 -42.62 -13.64
CA THR A 376 35.11 -41.52 -13.74
C THR A 376 34.91 -40.48 -12.64
N MET A 377 33.66 -40.11 -12.35
CA MET A 377 33.31 -39.23 -11.23
C MET A 377 33.65 -39.85 -9.89
N GLN A 378 33.42 -41.16 -9.70
CA GLN A 378 33.81 -41.86 -8.48
C GLN A 378 35.33 -41.86 -8.28
N ASN A 379 36.10 -42.07 -9.35
CA ASN A 379 37.56 -42.03 -9.29
C ASN A 379 38.10 -40.63 -8.98
N LEU A 380 37.53 -39.57 -9.55
CA LEU A 380 37.92 -38.18 -9.24
C LEU A 380 37.60 -37.79 -7.79
N VAL A 381 36.47 -38.26 -7.25
CA VAL A 381 36.08 -38.04 -5.85
C VAL A 381 36.97 -38.85 -4.90
N SER A 382 37.37 -40.07 -5.28
CA SER A 382 38.32 -40.88 -4.51
C SER A 382 39.75 -40.32 -4.56
N ASP A 383 40.23 -39.86 -5.71
CA ASP A 383 41.56 -39.24 -5.84
C ASP A 383 41.64 -37.90 -5.09
N SER A 384 40.55 -37.13 -5.01
CA SER A 384 40.46 -35.93 -4.17
C SER A 384 40.48 -36.25 -2.67
N ALA A 385 40.14 -37.46 -2.25
CA ALA A 385 40.15 -37.89 -0.85
C ALA A 385 41.53 -38.39 -0.38
N TYR A 386 42.48 -38.61 -1.29
CA TYR A 386 43.86 -39.00 -0.98
C TYR A 386 44.86 -37.83 -0.99
N VAL A 387 44.39 -36.58 -1.18
CA VAL A 387 45.23 -35.36 -1.22
C VAL A 387 44.90 -34.39 -0.07
N ASN A 388 44.26 -34.85 1.01
CA ASN A 388 44.15 -34.09 2.26
C ASN A 388 44.78 -34.84 3.44
#